data_AF-A0A816AL74-F1
#
_entry.id   AF-A0A816AL74-F1
#
_cell.length_a   1.000
_cell.length_b   1.000
_cell.length_c   1.000
_cell.angle_alpha   90.00
_cell.angle_beta   90.00
_cell.angle_gamma   90.00
#
_symmetry.space_group_name_H-M   'P 1'
#
loop_
_entity.id
_entity.type
_entity.pdbx_description
1 polymer ?
#
loop_
_entity_poly.entity_id
_entity_poly.type
_entity_poly.pdbx_seq_one_letter_code
_entity_poly.pdbx_strand_id
1 'polypeptide(L)'
;MGEQLTDEEKATVARRFIAHAPPGEFNEVFNDVRTLLNDDALVRRSVSKAFAEYNRDQYIATKVQGAEEECLITDANDLGDGRFYDPRTRQSFKFDHLRREASEYQPHPPDDHS
;
A
#
# COMPACT_ATOMS: atom_id res chain seq x y z
N MET A 1 -36.51 -13.31 2.20
CA MET A 1 -35.34 -13.25 3.10
C MET A 1 -34.22 -12.62 2.28
N GLY A 2 -33.60 -11.55 2.77
CA GLY A 2 -32.50 -10.90 2.03
C GLY A 2 -31.29 -11.83 2.02
N GLU A 3 -30.78 -12.14 0.83
CA GLU A 3 -29.58 -12.95 0.65
C GLU A 3 -28.41 -12.21 1.32
N GLN A 4 -27.79 -12.82 2.34
CA GLN A 4 -26.61 -12.25 2.98
C GLN A 4 -25.40 -12.49 2.08
N LEU A 5 -24.67 -11.43 1.76
CA LEU A 5 -23.41 -11.51 1.01
C LEU A 5 -22.43 -12.45 1.70
N THR A 6 -21.74 -13.26 0.90
CA THR A 6 -20.62 -14.07 1.36
C THR A 6 -19.44 -13.18 1.80
N ASP A 7 -18.54 -13.74 2.60
CA ASP A 7 -17.37 -12.98 3.08
C ASP A 7 -16.43 -12.56 1.94
N GLU A 8 -16.42 -13.31 0.84
CA GLU A 8 -15.63 -13.00 -0.35
C GLU A 8 -16.21 -11.82 -1.14
N GLU A 9 -17.54 -11.73 -1.22
CA GLU A 9 -18.22 -10.57 -1.81
C GLU A 9 -18.06 -9.32 -0.95
N LYS A 10 -18.20 -9.46 0.38
CA LYS A 10 -17.91 -8.39 1.33
C LYS A 10 -16.47 -7.87 1.18
N ALA A 11 -15.50 -8.78 1.10
CA ALA A 11 -14.10 -8.44 0.87
C ALA A 11 -13.88 -7.71 -0.46
N THR A 12 -14.59 -8.12 -1.52
CA THR A 12 -14.51 -7.48 -2.84
C THR A 12 -15.04 -6.04 -2.79
N VAL A 13 -16.16 -5.82 -2.14
CA VAL A 13 -16.74 -4.48 -1.95
C VAL A 13 -15.82 -3.62 -1.08
N ALA A 14 -15.27 -4.18 0.00
CA ALA A 14 -14.29 -3.50 0.86
C ALA A 14 -13.08 -2.99 0.07
N ARG A 15 -12.47 -3.85 -0.74
CA ARG A 15 -11.32 -3.48 -1.60
C ARG A 15 -11.67 -2.33 -2.54
N ARG A 16 -12.87 -2.34 -3.13
CA ARG A 16 -13.32 -1.27 -4.03
C ARG A 16 -13.42 0.07 -3.33
N PHE A 17 -13.95 0.12 -2.11
CA PHE A 17 -14.00 1.36 -1.33
C PHE A 17 -12.59 1.91 -1.05
N ILE A 18 -11.67 1.06 -0.62
CA ILE A 18 -10.28 1.46 -0.35
C ILE A 18 -9.57 1.97 -1.60
N ALA A 19 -9.71 1.27 -2.73
CA ALA A 19 -9.05 1.65 -3.98
C ALA A 19 -9.54 2.99 -4.55
N HIS A 20 -10.78 3.38 -4.26
CA HIS A 20 -11.37 4.64 -4.72
C HIS A 20 -11.44 5.71 -3.62
N ALA A 21 -10.74 5.51 -2.51
CA ALA A 21 -10.68 6.49 -1.45
C ALA A 21 -10.07 7.80 -1.98
N PRO A 22 -10.67 8.97 -1.71
CA PRO A 22 -10.09 10.23 -2.15
C PRO A 22 -8.71 10.44 -1.51
N PRO A 23 -7.79 11.13 -2.21
CA PRO A 23 -6.47 11.44 -1.67
C PRO A 23 -6.60 12.27 -0.39
N GLY A 24 -6.01 11.78 0.70
CA GLY A 24 -6.10 12.40 2.04
C GLY A 24 -7.12 11.77 2.98
N GLU A 25 -8.20 11.17 2.46
CA GLU A 25 -9.29 10.58 3.28
C GLU A 25 -9.13 9.07 3.48
N PHE A 26 -8.03 8.50 3.03
CA PHE A 26 -7.78 7.05 3.09
C PHE A 26 -8.02 6.44 4.48
N ASN A 27 -7.54 7.09 5.54
CA ASN A 27 -7.71 6.60 6.90
C ASN A 27 -9.18 6.62 7.36
N GLU A 28 -9.95 7.62 6.92
CA GLU A 28 -11.38 7.73 7.24
C GLU A 28 -12.16 6.62 6.53
N VAL A 29 -11.96 6.46 5.22
CA VAL A 29 -12.58 5.38 4.43
C VAL A 29 -12.23 4.01 4.99
N PHE A 30 -10.98 3.80 5.42
CA PHE A 30 -10.57 2.55 6.06
C PHE A 30 -11.31 2.28 7.36
N ASN A 31 -11.45 3.29 8.23
CA ASN A 31 -12.18 3.16 9.49
C ASN A 31 -13.68 2.89 9.27
N ASP A 32 -14.28 3.51 8.26
CA ASP A 32 -15.68 3.29 7.89
C ASP A 32 -15.88 1.85 7.38
N VAL A 33 -15.05 1.39 6.46
CA VAL A 33 -15.08 0.01 5.94
C VAL A 33 -14.89 -1.01 7.06
N ARG A 34 -13.96 -0.74 7.98
CA ARG A 34 -13.72 -1.59 9.15
C ARG A 34 -14.95 -1.69 10.04
N THR A 35 -15.61 -0.56 10.31
CA THR A 35 -16.82 -0.49 11.14
C THR A 35 -18.01 -1.20 10.46
N LEU A 36 -18.15 -1.05 9.14
CA LEU A 36 -19.22 -1.68 8.37
C LEU A 36 -19.09 -3.21 8.29
N LEU A 37 -17.85 -3.71 8.17
CA LEU A 37 -17.59 -5.16 8.09
C LEU A 37 -17.59 -5.84 9.45
N ASN A 38 -17.21 -5.11 10.51
CA ASN A 38 -17.11 -5.61 11.89
C ASN A 38 -16.32 -6.94 12.02
N ASP A 39 -15.34 -7.15 11.13
CA ASP A 39 -14.44 -8.31 11.10
C ASP A 39 -13.03 -7.84 10.72
N ASP A 40 -12.21 -7.58 11.72
CA ASP A 40 -10.83 -7.10 11.56
C ASP A 40 -9.94 -8.07 10.78
N ALA A 41 -10.17 -9.38 10.90
CA ALA A 41 -9.38 -10.38 10.21
C ALA A 41 -9.71 -10.41 8.71
N LEU A 42 -11.00 -10.30 8.36
CA LEU A 42 -11.46 -10.17 6.99
C LEU A 42 -10.98 -8.85 6.36
N VAL A 43 -11.12 -7.73 7.07
CA VAL A 43 -10.62 -6.42 6.64
C VAL A 43 -9.14 -6.50 6.33
N ARG A 44 -8.31 -6.91 7.30
CA ARG A 44 -6.86 -6.95 7.13
C ARG A 44 -6.45 -7.81 5.93
N ARG A 45 -7.02 -9.01 5.77
CA ARG A 45 -6.71 -9.91 4.64
C ARG A 45 -7.17 -9.35 3.30
N SER A 46 -8.37 -8.77 3.24
CA SER A 46 -8.98 -8.29 2.01
C SER A 46 -8.31 -7.02 1.50
N VAL A 47 -8.07 -6.06 2.39
CA VAL A 47 -7.65 -4.72 1.99
C VAL A 47 -6.14 -4.60 1.79
N SER A 48 -5.31 -5.48 2.36
CA SER A 48 -3.83 -5.38 2.23
C SER A 48 -3.35 -5.21 0.78
N LYS A 49 -4.00 -5.90 -0.17
CA LYS A 49 -3.69 -5.74 -1.61
C LYS A 49 -4.15 -4.39 -2.15
N ALA A 50 -5.36 -3.97 -1.79
CA ALA A 50 -5.91 -2.67 -2.20
C ALA A 50 -5.08 -1.48 -1.67
N PHE A 51 -4.46 -1.63 -0.49
CA PHE A 51 -3.52 -0.64 0.05
C PHE A 51 -2.28 -0.48 -0.84
N ALA A 52 -1.72 -1.60 -1.30
CA ALA A 52 -0.56 -1.58 -2.18
C ALA A 52 -0.89 -1.00 -3.56
N GLU A 53 -2.06 -1.34 -4.11
CA GLU A 53 -2.59 -0.76 -5.34
C GLU A 53 -2.79 0.75 -5.18
N TYR A 54 -3.53 1.18 -4.15
CA TYR A 54 -3.80 2.59 -3.88
C TYR A 54 -2.53 3.42 -3.70
N ASN A 55 -1.59 2.94 -2.88
CA ASN A 55 -0.37 3.70 -2.60
C ASN A 55 0.50 3.89 -3.85
N ARG A 56 0.49 2.92 -4.78
CA ARG A 56 1.20 3.01 -6.07
C ARG A 56 0.47 3.94 -7.04
N ASP A 57 -0.84 3.78 -7.21
CA ASP A 57 -1.65 4.59 -8.13
C ASP A 57 -1.69 6.07 -7.73
N GLN A 58 -1.61 6.37 -6.43
CA GLN A 58 -1.62 7.73 -5.90
C GLN A 58 -0.21 8.32 -5.73
N TYR A 59 0.85 7.63 -6.16
CA TYR A 59 2.23 8.08 -6.03
C TYR A 59 2.56 8.53 -4.60
N ILE A 60 2.18 7.72 -3.60
CA ILE A 60 2.41 8.07 -2.20
C ILE A 60 3.91 8.28 -1.97
N ALA A 61 4.24 9.45 -1.43
CA ALA A 61 5.59 9.80 -1.05
C ALA A 61 5.94 9.21 0.31
N THR A 62 7.16 8.70 0.45
CA THR A 62 7.72 8.22 1.71
C THR A 62 9.12 8.76 1.95
N LYS A 63 9.46 8.97 3.21
CA LYS A 63 10.80 9.39 3.61
C LYS A 63 11.73 8.19 3.65
N VAL A 64 12.81 8.26 2.88
CA VAL A 64 13.88 7.26 2.86
C VAL A 64 15.05 7.78 3.69
N GLN A 65 15.66 6.91 4.49
CA GLN A 65 16.79 7.29 5.33
C GLN A 65 17.97 7.74 4.46
N GLY A 66 18.47 8.96 4.70
CA GLY A 66 19.60 9.52 3.94
C GLY A 66 19.22 10.13 2.59
N ALA A 67 17.95 10.14 2.22
CA ALA A 67 17.44 10.91 1.09
C ALA A 67 17.12 12.35 1.52
N GLU A 68 17.50 13.33 0.70
CA GLU A 68 17.08 14.73 0.89
C GLU A 68 15.63 14.95 0.42
N GLU A 69 15.19 14.16 -0.56
CA GLU A 69 13.85 14.20 -1.14
C GLU A 69 13.06 12.94 -0.78
N GLU A 70 11.72 13.04 -0.82
CA GLU A 70 10.86 11.86 -0.64
C GLU A 70 10.92 10.94 -1.87
N CYS A 71 10.84 9.64 -1.61
CA CYS A 71 10.76 8.62 -2.64
C CYS A 71 9.29 8.32 -2.93
N LEU A 72 8.91 8.22 -4.21
CA LEU A 72 7.56 7.86 -4.61
C LEU A 72 7.43 6.34 -4.67
N ILE A 73 6.31 5.83 -4.18
CA ILE A 73 5.95 4.42 -4.29
C ILE A 73 5.21 4.21 -5.61
N THR A 74 5.79 3.43 -6.52
CA THR A 74 5.26 3.21 -7.88
C THR A 74 5.55 1.78 -8.35
N ASP A 75 4.91 1.33 -9.43
CA ASP A 75 5.28 0.06 -10.07
C ASP A 75 6.68 0.08 -10.69
N ALA A 76 7.19 1.26 -11.07
CA ALA A 76 8.50 1.41 -11.70
C ALA A 76 9.67 1.13 -10.74
N ASN A 77 9.44 1.25 -9.44
CA ASN A 77 10.45 0.96 -8.41
C ASN A 77 10.04 -0.18 -7.47
N ASP A 78 9.00 -0.94 -7.81
CA ASP A 78 8.59 -2.14 -7.09
C ASP A 78 9.54 -3.30 -7.43
N LEU A 79 10.27 -3.79 -6.43
CA LEU A 79 11.16 -4.95 -6.55
C LEU A 79 10.45 -6.27 -6.20
N GLY A 80 9.16 -6.21 -5.86
CA GLY A 80 8.39 -7.34 -5.33
C GLY A 80 8.56 -7.53 -3.81
N ASP A 81 7.70 -8.39 -3.25
CA ASP A 81 7.67 -8.71 -1.81
C ASP A 81 7.53 -7.48 -0.88
N GLY A 82 6.90 -6.42 -1.37
CA GLY A 82 6.73 -5.16 -0.64
C GLY A 82 8.02 -4.35 -0.49
N ARG A 83 9.03 -4.61 -1.33
CA ARG A 83 10.28 -3.86 -1.36
C ARG A 83 10.30 -2.90 -2.56
N PHE A 84 10.82 -1.71 -2.31
CA PHE A 84 10.94 -0.64 -3.30
C PHE A 84 12.38 -0.15 -3.38
N TYR A 85 12.76 0.35 -4.55
CA TYR A 85 14.07 0.94 -4.80
C TYR A 85 14.01 2.47 -4.83
N ASP A 86 14.99 3.12 -4.21
CA ASP A 86 15.24 4.54 -4.39
C ASP A 86 16.57 4.77 -5.13
N PRO A 87 16.54 5.28 -6.38
CA PRO A 87 17.75 5.49 -7.17
C PRO A 87 18.66 6.60 -6.64
N ARG A 88 18.12 7.54 -5.85
CA ARG A 88 18.90 8.65 -5.28
C ARG A 88 19.83 8.17 -4.17
N THR A 89 19.31 7.37 -3.24
CA THR A 89 20.09 6.75 -2.16
C THR A 89 20.79 5.45 -2.57
N ARG A 90 20.40 4.85 -3.70
CA ARG A 90 20.84 3.52 -4.16
C ARG A 90 20.56 2.45 -3.11
N GLN A 91 19.35 2.51 -2.56
CA GLN A 91 18.89 1.61 -1.51
C GLN A 91 17.56 0.99 -1.88
N SER A 92 17.39 -0.26 -1.48
CA SER A 92 16.09 -0.91 -1.41
C SER A 92 15.57 -0.84 0.02
N PHE A 93 14.27 -0.69 0.19
CA PHE A 93 13.62 -0.65 1.49
C PHE A 93 12.29 -1.38 1.42
N LYS A 94 11.84 -1.92 2.55
CA LYS A 94 10.50 -2.45 2.69
C LYS A 94 9.53 -1.33 3.02
N PHE A 95 8.38 -1.32 2.37
CA PHE A 95 7.36 -0.31 2.59
C PHE A 95 6.15 -0.91 3.29
N ASP A 96 5.85 -0.44 4.49
CA ASP A 96 4.62 -0.78 5.18
C ASP A 96 3.48 0.07 4.59
N HIS A 97 2.65 -0.53 3.73
CA HIS A 97 1.56 0.19 3.06
C HIS A 97 0.49 0.71 4.02
N LEU A 98 0.36 0.13 5.22
CA LEU A 98 -0.60 0.57 6.23
C LEU A 98 -0.06 1.80 6.97
N ARG A 99 1.21 1.77 7.36
CA ARG A 99 1.85 2.87 8.11
C ARG A 99 2.40 3.97 7.20
N ARG A 100 2.59 3.66 5.91
CA ARG A 100 3.28 4.48 4.90
C ARG A 100 4.71 4.82 5.34
N GLU A 101 5.38 3.84 5.92
CA GLU A 101 6.74 3.99 6.45
C GLU A 101 7.71 3.06 5.72
N ALA A 102 8.90 3.58 5.42
CA ALA A 102 10.02 2.79 4.89
C ALA A 102 10.82 2.17 6.05
N SER A 103 11.30 0.94 5.85
CA SER A 103 12.09 0.19 6.83
C SER A 103 12.98 -0.84 6.13
N GLU A 104 13.80 -1.59 6.89
CA GLU A 104 14.63 -2.68 6.35
C GLU A 104 15.48 -2.27 5.13
N TYR A 105 16.19 -1.14 5.25
CA TYR A 105 17.06 -0.58 4.22
C TYR A 105 18.22 -1.52 3.89
N GLN A 106 18.47 -1.74 2.60
CA GLN A 106 19.60 -2.50 2.09
C GLN A 106 20.23 -1.78 0.91
N PRO A 107 21.57 -1.80 0.76
CA PRO A 107 22.22 -1.31 -0.44
C PRO A 107 21.67 -2.03 -1.68
N HIS A 108 21.31 -1.28 -2.72
CA HIS A 108 20.88 -1.85 -3.99
C HIS A 108 21.64 -1.12 -5.10
N PRO A 109 22.68 -1.73 -5.69
CA PRO A 109 23.38 -1.12 -6.81
C PRO A 109 22.40 -0.94 -7.98
N PRO A 110 22.57 0.12 -8.80
CA PRO A 110 21.77 0.27 -10.01
C PRO A 110 21.97 -0.95 -10.91
N ASP A 111 20.89 -1.47 -11.49
CA ASP A 111 20.96 -2.51 -12.52
C ASP A 111 21.77 -1.96 -13.70
N ASP A 112 22.97 -2.51 -13.91
CA ASP A 112 23.80 -2.19 -15.06
C ASP A 112 23.20 -2.91 -16.28
N HIS A 113 22.20 -2.30 -16.88
CA HIS A 113 21.75 -2.71 -18.21
C HIS A 113 22.77 -2.20 -19.24
N SER A 114 23.88 -2.93 -19.35
CA SER A 114 24.78 -2.93 -20.51
C SER A 114 24.12 -3.56 -21.73
#